data_AF-A0A4R0GLB5-F1
#
_entry.id   AF-A0A4R0GLB5-F1
#
_cell.length_a   1.000
_cell.length_b   1.000
_cell.length_c   1.000
_cell.angle_alpha   90.00
_cell.angle_beta   90.00
_cell.angle_gamma   90.00
#
_symmetry.space_group_name_H-M   'P 1'
#
loop_
_entity.id
_entity.type
_entity.pdbx_description
1 polymer ?
#
loop_
_entity_poly.entity_id
_entity_poly.type
_entity_poly.pdbx_seq_one_letter_code
_entity_poly.pdbx_strand_id
1 'polypeptide(L)' 'MSGERRPLAARPLTEPHRSRLAPEHPDRERILAAHAAALSAGEAGYLDPATGLFVLTAGFLARRGTCCGRGCRHCPYVT' A
#
# COMPACT_ATOMS: atom_id res chain seq x y z
N MET A 1 -15.58 12.57 10.93
CA MET A 1 -14.63 11.63 10.27
C MET A 1 -13.47 11.39 11.23
N SER A 2 -13.64 10.51 12.21
CA SER A 2 -12.67 10.27 13.29
C SER A 2 -11.38 9.68 12.70
N GLY A 3 -10.37 10.52 12.54
CA GLY A 3 -9.03 10.15 12.08
C GLY A 3 -8.21 9.57 13.22
N GLU A 4 -8.68 8.48 13.83
CA GLU A 4 -7.91 7.79 14.86
C GLU A 4 -6.63 7.24 14.23
N ARG A 5 -5.49 7.65 14.79
CA ARG A 5 -4.18 7.18 14.35
C ARG A 5 -4.10 5.68 14.62
N ARG A 6 -3.90 4.88 13.57
CA ARG A 6 -3.75 3.43 13.69
C ARG A 6 -2.28 3.08 13.82
N PRO A 7 -1.91 2.10 14.66
CA PRO A 7 -0.54 1.60 14.69
C PRO A 7 -0.21 0.93 13.36
N LEU A 8 1.02 1.14 12.87
CA LEU A 8 1.52 0.42 11.70
C LEU A 8 1.73 -1.05 12.07
N ALA A 9 1.48 -1.96 11.12
CA ALA A 9 1.82 -3.35 11.28
C ALA A 9 3.34 -3.54 11.35
N ALA A 10 3.79 -4.59 12.06
CA ALA A 10 5.20 -4.92 12.23
C ALA A 10 5.82 -5.57 10.97
N ARG A 11 5.79 -4.85 9.83
CA ARG A 11 6.41 -5.25 8.57
C ARG A 11 6.91 -4.04 7.79
N PRO A 12 7.85 -4.21 6.85
CA PRO A 12 8.30 -3.12 5.97
C PRO A 12 7.15 -2.51 5.16
N LEU A 13 7.24 -1.22 4.86
CA LEU A 13 6.23 -0.53 4.05
C LEU A 13 6.18 -1.01 2.59
N THR A 14 7.24 -1.67 2.11
CA THR A 14 7.33 -2.35 0.83
C THR A 14 6.59 -3.69 0.80
N GLU A 15 6.24 -4.25 1.96
CA GLU A 15 5.64 -5.57 2.06
C GLU A 15 4.11 -5.47 2.26
N PRO A 16 3.30 -5.92 1.27
CA PRO A 16 1.87 -5.97 1.41
C PRO A 16 1.43 -7.12 2.32
N HIS A 17 0.30 -6.96 3.01
CA HIS A 17 -0.33 -8.08 3.70
C HIS A 17 -0.96 -9.06 2.69
N ARG A 18 -0.89 -10.37 2.96
CA ARG A 18 -1.42 -11.43 2.07
C ARG A 18 -2.89 -11.27 1.69
N SER A 19 -3.70 -10.67 2.56
CA SER A 19 -5.13 -10.40 2.27
C SER A 19 -5.37 -9.21 1.34
N ARG A 20 -4.34 -8.39 1.07
CA ARG A 20 -4.40 -7.24 0.15
C ARG A 20 -3.74 -7.54 -1.20
N LEU A 21 -2.67 -8.32 -1.18
CA LEU A 21 -2.02 -8.86 -2.36
C LEU A 21 -1.62 -10.31 -2.07
N ALA A 22 -2.33 -11.26 -2.68
CA ALA A 22 -2.02 -12.67 -2.56
C ALA A 22 -0.61 -12.96 -3.10
N PRO A 23 0.19 -13.84 -2.47
CA PRO A 23 1.48 -14.26 -2.99
C PRO A 23 1.42 -14.82 -4.42
N GLU A 24 0.31 -15.43 -4.79
CA GLU A 24 0.08 -16.08 -6.09
C GLU A 24 -0.53 -15.14 -7.15
N HIS A 25 -0.67 -13.84 -6.85
CA HIS A 25 -1.26 -12.89 -7.80
C HIS A 25 -0.39 -12.77 -9.05
N PRO A 26 -0.95 -12.88 -10.28
CA PRO A 26 -0.17 -12.93 -11.52
C PRO A 26 0.72 -11.69 -11.72
N ASP A 27 0.22 -10.50 -11.41
CA ASP A 27 1.00 -9.25 -11.51
C ASP A 27 1.75 -8.86 -10.23
N ARG A 28 1.95 -9.78 -9.27
CA ARG A 28 2.51 -9.44 -7.95
C ARG A 28 3.84 -8.69 -8.06
N GLU A 29 4.76 -9.18 -8.88
CA GLU A 29 6.08 -8.56 -9.06
C GLU A 29 5.98 -7.15 -9.63
N ARG A 30 5.13 -6.93 -10.63
CA ARG A 30 4.90 -5.61 -11.24
C ARG A 30 4.26 -4.65 -10.23
N ILE A 31 3.32 -5.12 -9.42
CA ILE A 31 2.68 -4.34 -8.36
C ILE A 31 3.69 -3.93 -7.29
N LEU A 32 4.56 -4.86 -6.87
CA LEU A 32 5.62 -4.58 -5.91
C LEU A 32 6.63 -3.57 -6.46
N ALA A 33 7.07 -3.75 -7.71
CA ALA A 33 8.01 -2.85 -8.37
C ALA A 33 7.44 -1.42 -8.50
N ALA A 34 6.19 -1.29 -8.97
CA ALA A 34 5.53 0.00 -9.12
C ALA A 34 5.35 0.72 -7.77
N HIS A 35 4.96 -0.03 -6.72
CA HIS A 35 4.88 0.52 -5.37
C HIS A 35 6.26 0.93 -4.83
N ALA A 36 7.28 0.08 -4.96
CA ALA A 36 8.62 0.36 -4.46
C ALA A 36 9.23 1.59 -5.14
N ALA A 37 9.03 1.74 -6.46
CA ALA A 37 9.44 2.92 -7.20
C ALA A 37 8.76 4.18 -6.66
N ALA A 38 7.43 4.18 -6.53
CA ALA A 38 6.68 5.30 -5.97
C ALA A 38 7.09 5.62 -4.52
N LEU A 39 7.31 4.59 -3.69
CA LEU A 39 7.74 4.77 -2.31
C LEU A 39 9.13 5.42 -2.23
N SER A 40 10.07 4.98 -3.08
CA SER A 40 11.43 5.54 -3.16
C SER A 40 11.44 6.99 -3.65
N ALA A 41 10.54 7.32 -4.59
CA ALA A 41 10.36 8.67 -5.10
C ALA A 41 9.58 9.59 -4.13
N GLY A 42 9.08 9.05 -3.01
CA GLY A 42 8.28 9.81 -2.04
C GLY A 42 6.84 10.08 -2.49
N GLU A 43 6.40 9.49 -3.60
CA GLU A 43 5.10 9.70 -4.23
C GLU A 43 3.93 9.24 -3.36
N ALA A 44 2.78 9.89 -3.55
CA ALA A 44 1.56 9.59 -2.81
C ALA A 44 0.94 8.23 -3.20
N GLY A 45 1.18 7.77 -4.42
CA GLY A 45 0.59 6.56 -4.99
C GLY A 45 1.22 6.16 -6.32
N TYR A 46 0.71 5.08 -6.90
CA TYR A 46 1.13 4.54 -8.19
C TYR A 46 -0.09 4.01 -8.95
N LEU A 47 0.03 3.83 -10.27
CA LEU A 47 -0.98 3.13 -11.05
C LEU A 47 -0.80 1.62 -10.89
N ASP A 48 -1.82 0.93 -10.39
CA ASP A 48 -1.82 -0.53 -10.26
C ASP A 48 -1.80 -1.17 -11.65
N PRO A 49 -0.73 -1.89 -12.03
CA PRO A 49 -0.61 -2.49 -13.36
C PRO A 49 -1.66 -3.56 -13.66
N ALA A 50 -2.30 -4.14 -12.63
CA ALA A 50 -3.34 -5.15 -12.81
C ALA A 50 -4.74 -4.57 -13.01
N THR A 51 -5.03 -3.42 -12.39
CA THR A 51 -6.39 -2.84 -12.39
C THR A 51 -6.49 -1.49 -13.08
N GLY A 52 -5.37 -0.82 -13.34
CA GLY A 52 -5.31 0.55 -13.86
C GLY A 52 -5.69 1.62 -12.82
N LEU A 53 -6.02 1.24 -11.59
CA LEU A 53 -6.45 2.18 -10.55
C LEU A 53 -5.25 2.87 -9.90
N PHE A 54 -5.44 4.11 -9.46
CA PHE A 54 -4.47 4.80 -8.61
C PHE A 54 -4.54 4.27 -7.17
N VAL A 55 -3.43 3.72 -6.69
CA VAL A 55 -3.30 3.11 -5.36
C VAL A 55 -2.31 3.91 -4.51
N LEU A 56 -2.72 4.29 -3.30
CA LEU A 56 -1.86 5.02 -2.36
C LEU A 56 -0.69 4.16 -1.88
N THR A 57 0.49 4.77 -1.76
CA THR A 57 1.67 4.11 -1.19
C THR A 57 1.51 3.91 0.32
N ALA A 58 2.18 2.88 0.83
CA ALA A 58 2.27 2.61 2.26
C ALA A 58 2.94 3.78 3.00
N GLY A 59 3.96 4.40 2.41
CA GLY A 59 4.65 5.57 2.94
C GLY A 59 3.74 6.78 3.10
N PHE A 60 2.93 7.10 2.09
CA PHE A 60 1.94 8.16 2.19
C PHE A 60 0.93 7.89 3.30
N LEU A 61 0.38 6.67 3.35
CA LEU A 61 -0.58 6.27 4.38
C LEU A 61 0.02 6.31 5.79
N ALA A 62 1.27 5.88 5.96
CA ALA A 62 1.99 5.93 7.23
C ALA A 62 2.21 7.37 7.71
N ARG A 63 2.65 8.28 6.81
CA ARG A 63 2.79 9.72 7.12
C ARG A 63 1.46 10.38 7.49
N ARG A 64 0.39 10.03 6.78
CA ARG A 64 -0.97 10.48 7.09
C ARG A 64 -1.45 9.96 8.47
N GLY A 65 -0.90 8.85 8.95
CA GLY A 65 -1.26 8.24 10.24
C GLY A 65 -2.63 7.55 10.26
N THR A 66 -3.31 7.42 9.12
CA THR A 66 -4.73 7.10 9.07
C THR A 66 -5.04 6.20 7.87
N CYS A 67 -5.87 5.16 8.07
CA CYS A 67 -6.30 4.26 6.99
C CYS A 67 -7.30 4.98 6.07
N CYS A 68 -7.13 4.86 4.76
CA CYS A 68 -8.02 5.49 3.78
C CYS A 68 -9.36 4.76 3.57
N GLY A 69 -9.51 3.53 4.09
CA GLY A 69 -10.73 2.73 3.95
C GLY A 69 -10.98 2.10 2.57
N ARG A 70 -10.08 2.29 1.59
CA ARG A 70 -10.29 1.87 0.19
C ARG A 70 -9.69 0.51 -0.19
N GLY A 71 -9.10 -0.19 0.79
CA GLY A 71 -8.53 -1.52 0.56
C GLY A 71 -7.27 -1.57 -0.32
N CYS A 72 -6.42 -0.54 -0.25
CA CYS A 72 -5.16 -0.47 -1.01
C CYS A 72 -4.26 -1.71 -0.84
N ARG A 73 -3.55 -2.08 -1.92
CA ARG A 73 -2.65 -3.25 -2.02
C ARG A 73 -1.59 -3.30 -0.91
N HIS A 74 -1.05 -2.14 -0.53
CA HIS A 74 0.03 -2.00 0.44
C HIS A 74 -0.41 -1.26 1.71
N CYS A 75 -1.65 -1.49 2.17
CA CYS A 75 -2.13 -0.83 3.39
C CYS A 75 -1.23 -1.18 4.60
N PRO A 76 -0.62 -0.19 5.29
CA PRO A 76 0.32 -0.46 6.38
C PRO A 76 -0.37 -0.75 7.73
N TYR A 77 -1.71 -0.66 7.78
CA TYR A 77 -2.51 -0.81 9.01
C TYR A 77 -3.22 -2.16 9.14
N VAL A 78 -3.19 -2.98 8.09
CA VAL A 78 -3.72 -4.36 8.19
C VAL A 78 -2.66 -5.20 8.86
N THR A 79 -2.97 -5.88 9.95
CA THR A 79 -2.07 -6.85 10.59
C THR A 79 -2.22 -8.21 9.95
#